data_AF-A0A952NIM2-F1
#
_entry.id   AF-A0A952NIM2-F1
#
_cell.length_a   1.000
_cell.length_b   1.000
_cell.length_c   1.000
_cell.angle_alpha   90.00
_cell.angle_beta   90.00
_cell.angle_gamma   90.00
#
_symmetry.space_group_name_H-M   'P 1'
#
loop_
_entity.id
_entity.type
_entity.pdbx_description
1 polymer ?
#
loop_
_entity_poly.entity_id
_entity_poly.type
_entity_poly.pdbx_seq_one_letter_code
_entity_poly.pdbx_strand_id
1 'polypeptide(L)' 'MRNSETTLRKNDCGRWEVGIHELTSGSVVEIKIDGHWICGVIEHWHDNYYWFSRRDGVPVVLHSGIYARLPNSTERRF' A
#
# COMPACT_ATOMS: atom_id res chain seq x y z
N MET A 1 -8.47 -12.08 -10.23
CA MET A 1 -8.42 -12.20 -8.75
C MET A 1 -9.31 -11.11 -8.17
N ARG A 2 -10.20 -11.42 -7.23
CA ARG A 2 -10.95 -10.39 -6.50
C ARG A 2 -9.96 -9.63 -5.60
N ASN A 3 -10.05 -8.30 -5.59
CA ASN A 3 -9.34 -7.47 -4.62
C ASN A 3 -9.69 -7.95 -3.21
N SER A 4 -8.72 -8.57 -2.54
CA SER A 4 -8.88 -8.97 -1.14
C SER A 4 -8.57 -7.73 -0.31
N GLU A 5 -9.56 -6.85 -0.19
CA GLU A 5 -9.50 -5.68 0.68
C GLU A 5 -9.29 -6.15 2.12
N THR A 6 -8.25 -5.67 2.77
CA THR A 6 -7.90 -6.04 4.14
C THR A 6 -7.06 -4.93 4.76
N THR A 7 -6.77 -5.01 6.05
CA THR A 7 -5.95 -4.02 6.73
C THR A 7 -4.46 -4.30 6.53
N LEU A 8 -3.67 -3.25 6.37
CA LEU A 8 -2.21 -3.32 6.49
C LEU A 8 -1.82 -3.83 7.87
N ARG A 9 -0.80 -4.68 7.89
CA ARG A 9 -0.12 -5.13 9.10
C ARG A 9 1.37 -5.34 8.82
N LYS A 10 2.18 -5.34 9.87
CA LYS A 10 3.56 -5.81 9.77
C LYS A 10 3.59 -7.33 9.96
N ASN A 11 4.38 -8.01 9.14
CA ASN A 11 4.71 -9.42 9.32
C ASN A 11 5.81 -9.61 10.38
N ASP A 12 6.17 -10.87 10.65
CA ASP A 12 7.18 -11.22 11.66
C ASP A 12 8.59 -10.67 11.34
N CYS A 13 8.85 -10.32 10.08
CA CYS A 13 10.08 -9.68 9.62
C CYS A 13 10.03 -8.14 9.66
N GLY A 14 8.93 -7.56 10.18
CA GLY A 14 8.74 -6.11 10.28
C GLY A 14 8.34 -5.40 8.98
N ARG A 15 8.04 -6.15 7.91
CA ARG A 15 7.62 -5.62 6.61
C ARG A 15 6.11 -5.51 6.52
N TRP A 16 5.62 -4.55 5.75
CA TRP A 16 4.18 -4.38 5.56
C TRP A 16 3.61 -5.44 4.64
N GLU A 17 2.38 -5.87 4.90
CA GLU A 17 1.65 -6.79 4.03
C GLU A 17 0.16 -6.46 3.93
N VAL A 18 -0.43 -6.83 2.80
CA VAL A 18 -1.87 -6.82 2.55
C VAL A 18 -2.33 -8.26 2.40
N GLY A 19 -2.98 -8.78 3.44
CA GLY A 19 -3.38 -10.18 3.51
C GLY A 19 -2.17 -11.08 3.63
N ILE A 20 -1.85 -11.82 2.57
CA ILE A 20 -0.65 -12.69 2.49
C ILE A 20 0.45 -12.10 1.59
N HIS A 21 0.27 -10.90 1.07
CA HIS A 21 1.20 -10.30 0.11
C HIS A 21 2.11 -9.30 0.83
N GLU A 22 3.38 -9.65 0.97
CA GLU A 22 4.41 -8.74 1.44
C GLU A 22 4.58 -7.57 0.46
N LEU A 23 4.71 -6.37 1.00
CA LEU A 23 4.97 -5.13 0.29
C LEU A 23 6.45 -4.76 0.41
N THR A 24 7.05 -4.45 -0.73
CA THR A 24 8.44 -3.99 -0.87
C THR A 24 8.47 -2.65 -1.62
N SER A 25 9.62 -1.97 -1.64
CA SER A 25 9.77 -0.74 -2.44
C SER A 25 9.36 -0.97 -3.90
N GLY A 26 8.58 -0.06 -4.48
CA GLY A 26 7.99 -0.20 -5.80
C GLY A 26 6.65 -0.97 -5.85
N SER A 27 6.23 -1.61 -4.74
CA SER A 27 4.94 -2.30 -4.67
C SER A 27 3.79 -1.30 -4.80
N VAL A 28 2.87 -1.58 -5.72
CA VAL A 28 1.68 -0.76 -5.93
C VAL A 28 0.58 -1.22 -5.00
N VAL A 29 0.03 -0.29 -4.22
CA VAL A 29 -1.03 -0.58 -3.27
C VAL A 29 -1.99 0.61 -3.21
N GLU A 30 -3.28 0.30 -3.15
CA GLU A 30 -4.31 1.29 -2.86
C GLU A 30 -4.59 1.30 -1.36
N ILE A 31 -4.66 2.48 -0.74
CA ILE A 31 -5.12 2.66 0.65
C ILE A 31 -6.43 3.43 0.69
N LYS A 32 -7.25 3.19 1.72
CA LYS A 32 -8.52 3.88 1.91
C LYS A 32 -8.34 5.11 2.79
N ILE A 33 -8.59 6.30 2.25
CA ILE A 33 -8.57 7.59 2.95
C ILE A 33 -9.93 8.25 2.73
N ASP A 34 -10.61 8.63 3.82
CA ASP A 34 -11.94 9.26 3.79
C ASP A 34 -12.98 8.52 2.91
N GLY A 35 -12.93 7.19 2.93
CA GLY A 35 -13.82 6.35 2.13
C GLY A 35 -13.39 6.11 0.68
N HIS A 36 -12.37 6.81 0.19
CA HIS A 36 -11.84 6.71 -1.17
C HIS A 36 -10.58 5.85 -1.22
N TRP A 37 -10.49 5.01 -2.26
CA TRP A 37 -9.27 4.27 -2.57
C TRP A 37 -8.32 5.18 -3.34
N ILE A 38 -7.11 5.35 -2.82
CA ILE A 38 -6.06 6.15 -3.47
C ILE A 38 -4.91 5.22 -3.82
N CYS A 39 -4.47 5.27 -5.07
CA CYS A 39 -3.38 4.46 -5.59
C CYS A 39 -2.02 5.10 -5.29
N GLY A 40 -1.09 4.27 -4.82
CA GLY A 40 0.25 4.72 -4.48
C GLY A 40 1.29 3.61 -4.58
N VAL A 41 2.50 3.98 -4.20
CA VAL A 41 3.67 3.10 -4.22
C VAL A 41 4.30 3.05 -2.83
N ILE A 42 4.76 1.87 -2.45
CA ILE A 42 5.53 1.67 -1.24
C ILE A 42 6.98 2.06 -1.52
N GLU A 43 7.59 2.83 -0.64
CA GLU A 43 9.01 3.16 -0.71
C GLU A 43 9.65 3.06 0.67
N HIS A 44 10.90 2.57 0.70
CA HIS A 44 11.70 2.49 1.91
C HIS A 44 12.66 3.68 1.97
N TRP A 45 12.53 4.51 3.00
CA TRP A 45 13.36 5.70 3.21
C TRP A 45 13.63 5.89 4.71
N HIS A 46 14.84 6.33 5.09
CA HIS A 46 15.23 6.54 6.50
C HIS A 46 14.73 5.43 7.45
N ASP A 47 15.07 4.18 7.13
CA ASP A 47 14.75 2.97 7.90
C ASP A 47 13.26 2.71 8.15
N ASN A 48 12.39 3.31 7.34
CA ASN A 48 10.95 3.12 7.41
C ASN A 48 10.33 2.94 6.03
N TYR A 49 9.16 2.30 6.01
CA TYR A 49 8.33 2.22 4.82
C TYR A 49 7.26 3.31 4.84
N TYR A 50 7.15 3.99 3.72
CA TYR A 50 6.16 5.01 3.44
C TYR A 50 5.33 4.58 2.25
N TRP A 51 4.10 5.06 2.21
CA TRP A 51 3.28 5.01 1.02
C TRP A 51 3.26 6.39 0.37
N PHE A 52 3.45 6.47 -0.94
CA PHE A 52 3.41 7.71 -1.70
C PHE A 52 2.26 7.69 -2.69
N SER A 53 1.41 8.72 -2.66
CA SER A 53 0.35 8.89 -3.65
C SER A 53 0.96 9.03 -5.05
N ARG A 54 0.49 8.21 -6.01
CA ARG A 54 0.88 8.36 -7.42
C ARG A 54 0.30 9.61 -8.09
N ARG A 55 -0.77 10.16 -7.51
CA ARG A 55 -1.47 11.31 -8.05
C ARG A 55 -0.78 12.61 -7.66
N ASP A 56 -0.49 12.77 -6.36
CA ASP A 56 -0.11 14.06 -5.79
C ASP A 56 1.27 14.02 -5.11
N GLY A 57 1.95 12.86 -5.08
CA GLY A 57 3.28 12.70 -4.47
C GLY A 57 3.32 12.83 -2.94
N VAL A 58 2.15 12.88 -2.28
CA VAL A 58 2.05 13.05 -0.83
C VAL A 58 2.50 11.76 -0.12
N PRO A 59 3.48 11.84 0.82
CA PRO A 59 3.87 10.71 1.66
C PRO A 59 2.86 10.49 2.79
N VAL A 60 2.55 9.23 3.05
CA VAL A 60 1.77 8.76 4.20
C VAL A 60 2.59 7.73 4.96
N VAL A 61 2.77 7.97 6.26
CA VAL A 61 3.35 6.97 7.16
C VAL A 61 2.36 5.84 7.32
N LEU A 62 2.81 4.61 7.12
CA LEU A 62 1.96 3.45 7.25
C LEU A 62 1.73 3.10 8.72
N HIS A 63 0.47 2.79 9.04
CA HIS A 63 0.04 2.29 10.34
C HIS A 63 -0.81 1.03 10.16
N SER A 64 -0.75 0.13 11.13
CA SER A 64 -1.61 -1.06 11.14
C SER A 64 -3.07 -0.64 11.23
N GLY A 65 -3.94 -1.37 10.54
CA GLY A 65 -5.39 -1.08 10.53
C GLY A 65 -5.87 -0.18 9.39
N ILE A 66 -4.96 0.43 8.61
CA ILE A 66 -5.32 1.12 7.36
C ILE A 66 -5.86 0.07 6.38
N TYR A 67 -7.07 0.27 5.85
CA TYR A 67 -7.59 -0.58 4.78
C TYR A 67 -6.76 -0.38 3.51
N ALA A 68 -6.33 -1.50 2.93
CA ALA A 68 -5.51 -1.55 1.73
C ALA A 68 -5.98 -2.68 0.81
N ARG A 69 -5.64 -2.55 -0.47
CA ARG A 69 -5.83 -3.60 -1.47
C ARG A 69 -4.77 -3.51 -2.55
N LEU A 70 -4.49 -4.64 -3.18
CA LEU A 70 -3.68 -4.66 -4.39
C LEU A 70 -4.52 -4.11 -5.55
N PRO A 71 -3.94 -3.27 -6.43
CA PRO A 71 -4.65 -2.72 -7.56
C PRO A 71 -5.02 -3.83 -8.55
N ASN A 72 -6.15 -3.64 -9.23
CA ASN A 72 -6.54 -4.54 -10.31
C ASN A 72 -5.50 -4.48 -11.45
N SER A 73 -5.20 -5.63 -12.05
CA SER A 73 -4.18 -5.81 -13.10
C SER A 73 -4.30 -4.85 -14.29
N THR A 74 -5.44 -4.20 -14.46
CA THR A 74 -5.79 -3.29 -15.56
C THR A 74 -5.19 -1.89 -15.43
N GLU A 75 -4.67 -1.49 -14.26
CA GLU A 75 -4.12 -0.13 -14.04
C GLU A 75 -2.58 -0.05 -14.20
N ARG A 76 -1.96 -1.05 -14.84
CA ARG A 76 -0.52 -1.03 -15.20
C ARG A 76 -0.21 -0.19 -16.45
N ARG A 77 -0.77 1.01 -16.54
CA ARG A 77 -0.41 1.96 -17.61
C ARG A 77 -0.31 3.36 -17.03
N PHE A 78 0.89 3.72 -16.58
CA PHE A 78 1.49 5.05 -16.74
C PHE A 78 3.01 4.86 -16.74
#